data_AF-A0A529LG78-F1
#
_entry.id   AF-A0A529LG78-F1
#
_cell.length_a   1.000
_cell.length_b   1.000
_cell.length_c   1.000
_cell.angle_alpha   90.00
_cell.angle_beta   90.00
_cell.angle_gamma   90.00
#
_symmetry.space_group_name_H-M   'P 1'
#
loop_
_entity.id
_entity.type
_entity.pdbx_description
1 polymer ?
#
loop_
_entity_poly.entity_id
_entity_poly.type
_entity_poly.pdbx_seq_one_letter_code
_entity_poly.pdbx_strand_id
1 'polypeptide(L)' 'MKDLLGLMGKAKEMQAKFQAMQDEIATLEATGQAGGGLVSITLTGKFEMKALKIDPSLIKADEAEILEDLI' A
#
# COMPACT_ATOMS: atom_id res chain seq x y z
N MET A 1 34.74 23.57 -12.54
CA MET A 1 33.53 24.39 -12.36
C MET A 1 32.38 23.96 -13.28
N LYS A 2 32.65 23.66 -14.57
CA LYS A 2 31.65 23.15 -15.53
C LYS A 2 31.07 21.77 -15.16
N ASP A 3 31.90 20.88 -14.59
CA ASP A 3 31.45 19.57 -14.11
C ASP A 3 30.56 19.64 -12.87
N LEU A 4 30.78 20.63 -11.99
CA LEU A 4 29.97 20.82 -10.77
C LEU A 4 28.53 21.28 -11.11
N LEU A 5 28.38 22.15 -12.12
CA LEU A 5 27.06 22.54 -12.64
C LEU A 5 26.33 21.36 -13.29
N GLY A 6 27.04 20.53 -14.08
CA GLY A 6 26.47 19.33 -14.70
C GLY A 6 26.03 18.28 -13.67
N LEU A 7 26.81 18.11 -12.60
CA LEU A 7 26.47 17.23 -11.46
C LEU A 7 25.24 17.75 -10.70
N MET A 8 25.14 19.06 -10.47
CA MET A 8 23.97 19.66 -9.81
C MET A 8 22.69 19.51 -10.65
N GLY A 9 22.78 19.63 -11.98
CA GLY A 9 21.67 19.39 -12.89
C GLY A 9 21.15 17.95 -12.83
N LYS A 10 22.07 16.97 -12.90
CA LYS A 10 21.73 15.54 -12.75
C LYS A 10 21.16 15.20 -11.38
N ALA A 11 21.67 15.83 -10.31
CA ALA A 11 21.14 15.65 -8.96
C ALA A 11 19.70 16.17 -8.82
N LYS A 12 19.38 17.33 -9.41
CA LYS A 12 18.01 17.87 -9.44
C LYS A 12 17.04 16.97 -10.22
N GLU A 13 17.46 16.46 -11.37
CA GLU A 13 16.66 15.52 -12.17
C GLU A 13 16.38 14.23 -11.39
N MET A 14 17.40 13.69 -10.73
CA MET A 14 17.27 12.52 -9.87
C MET A 14 16.29 12.78 -8.72
N GLN A 15 16.41 13.92 -8.03
CA GLN A 15 15.50 14.31 -6.95
C GLN A 15 14.03 14.39 -7.43
N ALA A 16 13.80 15.00 -8.60
CA ALA A 16 12.45 15.08 -9.17
C ALA A 16 11.90 13.68 -9.53
N LYS A 17 12.73 12.80 -10.10
CA LYS A 17 12.33 11.41 -10.40
C LYS A 17 11.98 10.62 -9.14
N PHE A 18 12.78 10.77 -8.07
CA PHE A 18 12.47 10.12 -6.79
C PHE A 18 11.16 10.63 -6.20
N GLN A 19 10.89 11.93 -6.25
CA GLN A 19 9.63 12.48 -5.76
C GLN A 19 8.43 11.93 -6.55
N ALA A 20 8.51 11.94 -7.88
CA ALA A 20 7.46 11.39 -8.73
C ALA A 20 7.22 9.89 -8.47
N MET A 21 8.28 9.12 -8.29
CA MET A 21 8.19 7.70 -7.95
C MET A 21 7.53 7.48 -6.58
N GLN A 22 7.86 8.31 -5.58
CA GLN A 22 7.20 8.25 -4.27
C GLN A 22 5.71 8.56 -4.36
N ASP A 23 5.34 9.54 -5.18
CA ASP A 23 3.93 9.89 -5.40
C ASP A 23 3.18 8.77 -6.15
N GLU A 24 3.83 8.11 -7.10
CA GLU A 24 3.28 6.96 -7.81
C GLU A 24 3.05 5.78 -6.86
N ILE A 25 4.08 5.40 -6.07
CA ILE A 25 4.00 4.33 -5.07
C ILE A 25 2.86 4.61 -4.07
N ALA A 26 2.66 5.86 -3.69
CA ALA A 26 1.58 6.25 -2.77
C ALA A 26 0.19 5.90 -3.29
N THR A 27 0.01 5.87 -4.61
CA THR A 27 -1.28 5.59 -5.26
C THR A 27 -1.46 4.14 -5.68
N LEU A 28 -0.39 3.32 -5.64
CA LEU A 28 -0.51 1.89 -5.90
C LEU A 28 -1.42 1.25 -4.86
N GLU A 29 -2.25 0.32 -5.29
CA GLU A 29 -3.13 -0.45 -4.41
C GLU A 29 -2.88 -1.94 -4.61
N ALA A 30 -2.87 -2.68 -3.50
CA ALA A 30 -2.78 -4.13 -3.50
C ALA A 30 -3.90 -4.70 -2.63
N THR A 31 -4.53 -5.78 -3.09
CA THR A 31 -5.60 -6.46 -2.35
C THR A 31 -5.15 -7.85 -1.93
N GLY A 32 -5.12 -8.07 -0.61
CA GLY A 32 -4.93 -9.39 0.00
C GLY A 32 -6.26 -10.04 0.34
N GLN A 33 -6.26 -11.37 0.44
CA GLN A 33 -7.42 -12.16 0.82
C GLN A 33 -7.02 -13.31 1.75
N ALA A 34 -7.91 -13.65 2.67
CA ALA A 34 -7.78 -14.79 3.58
C ALA A 34 -9.08 -15.62 3.60
N GLY A 35 -9.00 -16.85 4.10
CA GLY A 35 -10.17 -17.74 4.23
C GLY A 35 -10.87 -18.07 2.90
N GLY A 36 -10.13 -18.08 1.78
CA GLY A 36 -10.73 -18.29 0.44
C GLY A 36 -11.52 -17.09 -0.09
N GLY A 37 -11.26 -15.89 0.41
CA GLY A 37 -11.92 -14.64 0.00
C GLY A 37 -13.00 -14.16 0.96
N LEU A 38 -13.14 -14.81 2.13
CA LEU A 38 -14.07 -14.38 3.18
C LEU A 38 -13.63 -13.07 3.86
N VAL A 39 -12.33 -12.81 3.91
CA VAL A 39 -11.76 -11.50 4.30
C VAL A 39 -10.92 -10.97 3.14
N SER A 40 -11.08 -9.69 2.84
CA SER A 40 -10.27 -8.98 1.84
C SER A 40 -9.89 -7.59 2.33
N ILE A 41 -8.61 -7.25 2.20
CA ILE A 41 -8.05 -5.95 2.61
C ILE A 41 -7.35 -5.33 1.41
N THR A 42 -7.65 -4.06 1.12
CA THR A 42 -6.94 -3.25 0.13
C THR A 42 -6.08 -2.23 0.85
N LEU A 43 -4.77 -2.27 0.61
CA LEU A 43 -3.80 -1.31 1.13
C LEU A 43 -3.21 -0.47 0.00
N THR A 44 -2.87 0.79 0.29
CA THR A 44 -2.03 1.60 -0.60
C THR A 44 -0.56 1.20 -0.49
N GLY A 45 0.29 1.66 -1.42
CA GLY A 45 1.74 1.52 -1.31
C GLY A 45 2.37 2.33 -0.16
N LYS A 46 1.57 3.14 0.55
CA LYS A 46 1.92 3.75 1.85
C LYS A 46 1.46 2.92 3.05
N PHE A 47 0.93 1.71 2.82
CA PHE A 47 0.35 0.84 3.84
C PHE A 47 -0.89 1.44 4.53
N GLU A 48 -1.57 2.38 3.89
CA GLU A 48 -2.85 2.89 4.38
C GLU A 48 -3.99 1.97 3.93
N MET A 49 -4.85 1.54 4.86
CA MET A 49 -6.01 0.71 4.53
C MET A 49 -7.10 1.53 3.85
N LYS A 50 -7.46 1.12 2.63
CA LYS A 50 -8.50 1.75 1.81
C LYS A 50 -9.84 1.04 1.92
N ALA A 51 -9.81 -0.28 2.05
CA ALA A 51 -11.01 -1.10 2.17
C ALA A 51 -10.74 -2.35 3.02
N LEU A 52 -11.75 -2.74 3.77
CA LEU A 52 -11.87 -4.03 4.45
C LEU A 52 -13.26 -4.58 4.12
N LYS A 53 -13.30 -5.80 3.59
CA LYS A 53 -14.53 -6.54 3.36
C LYS A 53 -14.47 -7.85 4.15
N ILE A 54 -15.52 -8.10 4.92
CA ILE A 54 -15.70 -9.31 5.71
C ILE A 54 -17.01 -9.95 5.28
N ASP A 55 -16.97 -11.25 4.98
CA ASP A 55 -18.17 -12.01 4.69
C ASP A 55 -19.06 -12.11 5.94
N PRO A 56 -20.37 -11.88 5.85
CA PRO A 56 -21.28 -11.91 7.01
C PRO A 56 -21.24 -13.23 7.79
N SER A 57 -20.88 -14.34 7.15
CA SER A 57 -20.76 -15.64 7.83
C SER A 57 -19.71 -15.68 8.94
N LEU A 58 -18.74 -14.77 8.94
CA LEU A 58 -17.70 -14.64 9.96
C LEU A 58 -18.10 -13.73 11.13
N ILE A 59 -19.21 -13.01 11.04
CA ILE A 59 -19.65 -12.06 12.09
C ILE A 59 -20.55 -12.80 13.08
N LYS A 60 -19.93 -13.63 13.91
CA LYS A 60 -20.59 -14.38 14.98
C LYS A 60 -19.92 -14.07 16.31
N ALA A 61 -20.73 -13.78 17.33
CA ALA A 61 -20.24 -13.32 18.63
C ALA A 61 -19.40 -14.37 19.39
N ASP A 62 -19.63 -15.65 19.11
CA ASP A 62 -18.95 -16.80 19.72
C ASP A 62 -17.72 -17.28 18.93
N GLU A 63 -17.48 -16.75 17.73
CA GLU A 63 -16.36 -17.15 16.85
C GLU A 63 -15.45 -15.95 16.48
N ALA A 64 -15.39 -14.91 17.32
CA ALA A 64 -14.62 -13.69 17.05
C ALA A 64 -13.12 -13.95 16.78
N GLU A 65 -12.53 -14.93 17.47
CA GLU A 65 -11.12 -15.34 17.30
C GLU A 65 -10.81 -15.76 15.85
N ILE A 66 -11.75 -16.43 15.17
CA ILE A 66 -11.57 -16.85 13.78
C ILE A 66 -11.53 -15.63 12.84
N LEU A 67 -12.37 -14.63 13.10
CA LEU A 67 -12.36 -13.39 12.32
C LEU A 67 -11.07 -12.61 12.54
N GLU A 68 -10.58 -12.55 13.79
CA GLU A 68 -9.33 -11.89 14.14
C GLU A 68 -8.12 -12.54 13.45
N ASP A 69 -8.06 -13.87 13.40
CA ASP A 69 -6.97 -14.60 12.72
C ASP A 69 -6.92 -14.38 11.20
N LEU A 70 -8.06 -14.05 10.58
CA LEU A 70 -8.16 -13.85 9.14
C LEU A 70 -7.85 -12.41 8.67
N ILE A 71 -7.85 -11.43 9.59
CA ILE A 71 -7.59 -10.00 9.31
C ILE A 71 -6.09 -9.71 9.39
#